data_AF-A0A2K3LFU2-F1
#
_entry.id   AF-A0A2K3LFU2-F1
#
_cell.length_a   1.000
_cell.length_b   1.000
_cell.length_c   1.000
_cell.angle_alpha   90.00
_cell.angle_beta   90.00
_cell.angle_gamma   90.00
#
_symmetry.space_group_name_H-M   'P 1'
#
loop_
_entity.id
_entity.type
_entity.pdbx_description
1 polymer ?
#
loop_
_entity_poly.entity_id
_entity_poly.type
_entity_poly.pdbx_seq_one_letter_code
_entity_poly.pdbx_strand_id
1 'polypeptide(L)'
;RSVWESMKFYEDVLGFVPIKRPSSFKFTGAWFYNYGIGIHLIQNPEIDEFDTYINESRPINPKDNHISFQCTDVELVKKRLEEKGMRYVTALVEDEGIKVDQVFFHDPDGYMIELCNCENIPIIPISSCSASFKPRSHSFKRSTSNSKCGFMENVMMQSLSMHMMDFAF
;
A
#
# COMPACT_ATOMS: atom_id res chain seq x y z
N ARG A 1 -22.56 -4.17 -9.03
CA ARG A 1 -21.35 -3.77 -9.84
C ARG A 1 -20.64 -4.96 -10.50
N SER A 2 -19.77 -4.70 -11.49
CA SER A 2 -19.23 -5.71 -12.43
C SER A 2 -17.83 -6.22 -12.07
N VAL A 3 -17.72 -7.51 -11.71
CA VAL A 3 -16.42 -8.17 -11.48
C VAL A 3 -15.52 -8.08 -12.70
N TRP A 4 -16.08 -8.16 -13.91
CA TRP A 4 -15.31 -8.16 -15.14
C TRP A 4 -14.62 -6.82 -15.42
N GLU A 5 -15.27 -5.71 -15.08
CA GLU A 5 -14.69 -4.37 -15.23
C GLU A 5 -13.53 -4.18 -14.25
N SER A 6 -13.73 -4.55 -12.99
CA SER A 6 -12.69 -4.52 -11.97
C SER A 6 -11.52 -5.45 -12.34
N MET A 7 -11.79 -6.65 -12.87
CA MET A 7 -10.73 -7.56 -13.33
C MET A 7 -9.82 -6.93 -14.38
N LYS A 8 -10.39 -6.34 -15.44
CA LYS A 8 -9.61 -5.65 -16.48
C LYS A 8 -8.78 -4.50 -15.92
N PHE A 9 -9.33 -3.77 -14.97
CA PHE A 9 -8.61 -2.69 -14.31
C PHE A 9 -7.40 -3.21 -13.53
N TYR A 10 -7.58 -4.17 -12.62
CA TYR A 10 -6.49 -4.70 -11.78
C TYR A 10 -5.40 -5.37 -12.63
N GLU A 11 -5.77 -6.02 -13.74
CA GLU A 11 -4.82 -6.63 -14.68
C GLU A 11 -4.11 -5.58 -15.55
N ASP A 12 -4.84 -4.74 -16.28
CA ASP A 12 -4.24 -3.85 -17.29
C ASP A 12 -3.58 -2.60 -16.69
N VAL A 13 -4.14 -2.06 -15.61
CA VAL A 13 -3.67 -0.80 -15.01
C VAL A 13 -2.61 -1.08 -13.96
N LEU A 14 -2.92 -1.99 -13.04
CA LEU A 14 -2.07 -2.29 -11.88
C LEU A 14 -1.14 -3.49 -12.11
N GLY A 15 -1.30 -4.25 -13.20
CA GLY A 15 -0.41 -5.36 -13.54
C GLY A 15 -0.55 -6.57 -12.62
N PHE A 16 -1.70 -6.75 -11.95
CA PHE A 16 -1.95 -7.94 -11.18
C PHE A 16 -2.22 -9.15 -12.07
N VAL A 17 -1.78 -10.34 -11.63
CA VAL A 17 -2.00 -11.57 -12.38
C VAL A 17 -3.22 -12.30 -11.79
N PRO A 18 -4.26 -12.62 -12.60
CA PRO A 18 -5.37 -13.42 -12.13
C PRO A 18 -4.90 -14.84 -11.78
N ILE A 19 -5.33 -15.34 -10.63
CA ILE A 19 -4.97 -16.66 -10.10
C ILE A 19 -6.19 -17.57 -9.94
N LYS A 20 -5.93 -18.88 -9.83
CA LYS A 20 -6.98 -19.88 -9.66
C LYS A 20 -7.73 -19.66 -8.34
N ARG A 21 -9.05 -19.53 -8.45
CA ARG A 21 -9.95 -19.48 -7.30
C ARG A 21 -10.25 -20.89 -6.75
N PRO A 22 -10.34 -21.07 -5.43
CA PRO A 22 -10.83 -22.31 -4.83
C PRO A 22 -12.24 -22.66 -5.32
N SER A 23 -12.43 -23.92 -5.70
CA SER A 23 -13.69 -24.44 -6.25
C SER A 23 -14.82 -24.57 -5.21
N SER A 24 -14.48 -24.49 -3.93
CA SER A 24 -15.44 -24.48 -2.82
C SER A 24 -16.27 -23.19 -2.78
N PHE A 25 -15.77 -22.06 -3.28
CA PHE A 25 -16.52 -20.80 -3.28
C PHE A 25 -17.64 -20.80 -4.29
N LYS A 26 -18.85 -20.51 -3.81
CA LYS A 26 -20.10 -20.49 -4.58
C LYS A 26 -20.59 -19.11 -4.99
N PHE A 27 -19.88 -18.05 -4.60
CA PHE A 27 -20.17 -16.66 -4.99
C PHE A 27 -19.37 -16.27 -6.24
N THR A 28 -19.79 -15.20 -6.94
CA THR A 28 -19.04 -14.63 -8.08
C THR A 28 -17.90 -13.74 -7.58
N GLY A 29 -16.74 -13.79 -8.22
CA GLY A 29 -15.56 -13.07 -7.77
C GLY A 29 -14.28 -13.53 -8.48
N ALA A 30 -13.21 -12.76 -8.35
CA ALA A 30 -11.93 -12.97 -9.02
C ALA A 30 -10.76 -12.78 -8.06
N TRP A 31 -9.70 -13.56 -8.22
CA TRP A 31 -8.53 -13.54 -7.35
C TRP A 31 -7.31 -13.14 -8.14
N PHE A 32 -6.46 -12.33 -7.52
CA PHE A 32 -5.26 -11.78 -8.12
C PHE A 32 -4.09 -11.94 -7.17
N TYR A 33 -2.89 -12.08 -7.74
CA TYR A 33 -1.65 -12.04 -6.98
C TYR A 33 -0.57 -11.34 -7.78
N ASN A 34 0.09 -10.37 -7.15
CA ASN A 34 1.37 -9.82 -7.58
C ASN A 34 1.97 -9.02 -6.41
N TYR A 35 3.24 -8.63 -6.50
CA TYR A 35 3.89 -7.73 -5.54
C TYR A 35 3.86 -8.24 -4.08
N GLY A 36 3.79 -9.56 -3.88
CA GLY A 36 3.72 -10.17 -2.55
C GLY A 36 2.34 -10.14 -1.88
N ILE A 37 1.30 -9.61 -2.55
CA ILE A 37 -0.04 -9.45 -2.00
C ILE A 37 -1.12 -10.10 -2.88
N GLY A 38 -2.19 -10.56 -2.23
CA GLY A 38 -3.37 -11.09 -2.90
C GLY A 38 -4.52 -10.09 -2.86
N ILE A 39 -5.21 -9.89 -4.00
CA ILE A 39 -6.45 -9.11 -4.08
C ILE A 39 -7.59 -10.07 -4.42
N HIS A 40 -8.63 -10.11 -3.58
CA HIS A 40 -9.81 -10.93 -3.79
C HIS A 40 -11.03 -10.04 -4.02
N LEU A 41 -11.54 -10.04 -5.26
CA LEU A 41 -12.79 -9.39 -5.62
C LEU A 41 -13.96 -10.34 -5.31
N ILE A 42 -14.95 -9.85 -4.57
CA ILE A 42 -16.17 -10.58 -4.22
C ILE A 42 -17.36 -9.76 -4.72
N GLN A 43 -18.17 -10.35 -5.60
CA GLN A 43 -19.40 -9.71 -6.04
C GLN A 43 -20.46 -9.79 -4.94
N ASN A 44 -20.98 -8.64 -4.52
CA ASN A 44 -22.18 -8.59 -3.69
C ASN A 44 -23.40 -8.27 -4.57
N PRO A 45 -24.33 -9.23 -4.77
CA PRO A 45 -25.53 -9.00 -5.58
C PRO A 45 -26.60 -8.15 -4.90
N GLU A 46 -26.50 -7.91 -3.59
CA GLU A 46 -27.48 -7.11 -2.83
C GLU A 46 -27.13 -5.61 -2.81
N ILE A 47 -25.91 -5.25 -3.21
CA ILE A 47 -25.50 -3.86 -3.43
C ILE A 47 -25.88 -3.52 -4.88
N ASP A 48 -27.17 -3.33 -5.12
CA ASP A 48 -27.68 -2.70 -6.34
C ASP A 48 -28.79 -1.71 -5.95
N GLU A 49 -28.73 -0.53 -6.57
CA GLU A 49 -29.69 0.59 -6.58
C GLU A 49 -29.66 1.66 -5.48
N PHE A 50 -29.43 1.39 -4.19
CA PHE A 50 -29.45 2.48 -3.18
C PHE A 50 -28.11 3.16 -2.91
N ASP A 51 -27.00 2.54 -3.33
CA ASP A 51 -25.64 3.10 -3.26
C ASP A 51 -25.24 3.88 -4.54
N THR A 52 -26.26 4.39 -5.24
CA THR A 52 -26.17 5.18 -6.49
C THR A 52 -25.33 6.46 -6.35
N TYR A 53 -24.93 6.84 -5.13
CA TYR A 53 -23.99 7.93 -4.89
C TYR A 53 -22.56 7.65 -5.42
N ILE A 54 -22.24 6.40 -5.82
CA ILE A 54 -20.97 6.09 -6.49
C ILE A 54 -21.05 6.21 -8.03
N ASN A 55 -22.25 6.34 -8.61
CA ASN A 55 -22.39 6.62 -10.05
C ASN A 55 -22.12 8.09 -10.38
N GLU A 56 -22.28 9.01 -9.42
CA GLU A 56 -21.68 10.34 -9.56
C GLU A 56 -20.19 10.22 -9.33
N SER A 57 -19.39 10.77 -10.24
CA SER A 57 -17.94 10.67 -10.20
C SER A 57 -17.42 11.45 -9.00
N ARG A 58 -17.42 10.83 -7.82
CA ARG A 58 -17.01 11.46 -6.57
C ARG A 58 -15.65 12.14 -6.75
N PRO A 59 -15.43 13.31 -6.12
CA PRO A 59 -14.15 13.99 -6.20
C PRO A 59 -13.02 13.05 -5.78
N ILE A 60 -11.89 13.14 -6.47
CA ILE A 60 -10.69 12.41 -6.06
C ILE A 60 -10.07 13.23 -4.94
N ASN A 61 -10.12 12.72 -3.71
CA ASN A 61 -9.57 13.37 -2.53
C ASN A 61 -8.39 12.55 -1.99
N PRO A 62 -7.14 13.01 -2.15
CA PRO A 62 -5.96 12.33 -1.62
C PRO A 62 -5.99 12.04 -0.10
N LYS A 63 -6.88 12.71 0.65
CA LYS A 63 -7.03 12.53 2.10
C LYS A 63 -8.05 11.46 2.50
N ASP A 64 -8.77 10.88 1.55
CA ASP A 64 -9.73 9.79 1.83
C ASP A 64 -8.99 8.46 2.06
N ASN A 65 -9.66 7.48 2.66
CA ASN A 65 -9.10 6.13 2.85
C ASN A 65 -8.71 5.50 1.51
N HIS A 66 -7.47 5.03 1.39
CA HIS A 66 -6.94 4.43 0.16
C HIS A 66 -5.94 3.31 0.45
N ILE A 67 -5.73 2.47 -0.55
CA ILE A 67 -4.61 1.53 -0.59
C ILE A 67 -3.52 2.16 -1.45
N SER A 68 -2.30 2.17 -0.95
CA SER A 68 -1.12 2.71 -1.63
C SER A 68 -0.22 1.60 -2.14
N PHE A 69 0.21 1.71 -3.39
CA PHE A 69 1.18 0.82 -4.02
C PHE A 69 2.41 1.61 -4.43
N GLN A 70 3.56 0.99 -4.27
CA GLN A 70 4.81 1.57 -4.71
C GLN A 70 5.04 1.28 -6.21
N CYS A 71 5.53 2.26 -6.95
CA CYS A 71 5.97 2.08 -8.33
C CYS A 71 7.27 2.83 -8.63
N THR A 72 8.03 2.31 -9.58
CA THR A 72 9.32 2.88 -9.99
C THR A 72 9.17 4.03 -10.98
N ASP A 73 8.03 4.13 -11.68
CA ASP A 73 7.78 5.12 -12.73
C ASP A 73 6.32 5.62 -12.64
N VAL A 74 6.15 6.72 -11.92
CA VAL A 74 4.86 7.39 -11.71
C VAL A 74 4.36 8.04 -13.03
N GLU A 75 5.26 8.46 -13.92
CA GLU A 75 4.88 9.07 -15.19
C GLU A 75 4.31 8.04 -16.17
N LEU A 76 4.86 6.82 -16.19
CA LEU A 76 4.28 5.71 -16.95
C LEU A 76 2.87 5.36 -16.45
N VAL A 77 2.63 5.42 -15.13
CA VAL A 77 1.30 5.23 -14.55
C VAL A 77 0.33 6.29 -15.06
N LYS A 78 0.69 7.57 -14.96
CA LYS A 78 -0.15 8.69 -15.46
C LYS A 78 -0.51 8.50 -16.92
N LYS A 79 0.48 8.16 -17.77
CA LYS A 79 0.26 7.87 -19.18
C LYS A 79 -0.75 6.75 -19.41
N ARG A 80 -0.66 5.63 -18.68
CA ARG A 80 -1.63 4.52 -18.79
C ARG A 80 -3.03 4.92 -18.36
N LEU A 81 -3.15 5.75 -17.32
CA LEU A 81 -4.44 6.28 -16.87
C LEU A 81 -5.05 7.19 -17.93
N GLU A 82 -4.26 8.06 -18.55
CA GLU A 82 -4.67 8.93 -19.65
C GLU A 82 -5.12 8.15 -20.89
N GLU A 83 -4.35 7.14 -21.31
CA GLU A 83 -4.68 6.25 -22.43
C GLU A 83 -6.02 5.52 -22.22
N LYS A 84 -6.37 5.25 -20.96
CA LYS A 84 -7.64 4.62 -20.56
C LYS A 84 -8.74 5.63 -20.22
N GLY A 85 -8.50 6.93 -20.36
CA GLY A 85 -9.47 7.99 -20.08
C GLY A 85 -9.86 8.11 -18.61
N MET A 86 -8.98 7.68 -17.69
CA MET A 86 -9.24 7.67 -16.26
C MET A 86 -8.89 9.02 -15.62
N ARG A 87 -9.77 9.51 -14.74
CA ARG A 87 -9.48 10.70 -13.93
C ARG A 87 -8.47 10.34 -12.84
N TYR A 88 -7.50 11.22 -12.63
CA TYR A 88 -6.54 11.13 -11.54
C TYR A 88 -6.20 12.53 -11.02
N VAL A 89 -5.63 12.60 -9.82
CA VAL A 89 -4.98 13.80 -9.28
C VAL A 89 -3.59 13.45 -8.81
N THR A 90 -2.68 14.43 -8.82
CA THR A 90 -1.30 14.25 -8.36
C THR A 90 -1.04 15.03 -7.10
N ALA A 91 -0.14 14.55 -6.26
CA ALA A 91 0.48 15.31 -5.19
C ALA A 91 2.00 15.14 -5.22
N LEU A 92 2.70 16.13 -4.68
CA LEU A 92 4.14 16.11 -4.50
C LEU A 92 4.43 16.28 -3.01
N VAL A 93 5.14 15.32 -2.44
CA VAL A 93 5.69 15.40 -1.09
C VAL A 93 7.17 15.72 -1.21
N GLU A 94 7.65 16.67 -0.41
CA GLU A 94 9.07 17.02 -0.31
C GLU A 94 9.53 16.88 1.13
N ASP A 95 10.54 16.06 1.36
CA ASP A 95 11.16 15.84 2.67
C ASP A 95 12.68 15.85 2.52
N GLU A 96 13.37 16.71 3.27
CA GLU A 96 14.84 16.88 3.19
C GLU A 96 15.42 17.04 1.76
N GLY A 97 14.64 17.63 0.84
CA GLY A 97 15.01 17.80 -0.57
C GLY A 97 14.79 16.58 -1.46
N ILE A 98 14.30 15.47 -0.89
CA ILE A 98 13.81 14.29 -1.60
C ILE A 98 12.36 14.55 -2.02
N LYS A 99 12.03 14.19 -3.25
CA LYS A 99 10.69 14.34 -3.83
C LYS A 99 10.01 13.00 -4.01
N VAL A 100 8.75 12.93 -3.59
CA VAL A 100 7.86 11.79 -3.81
C VAL A 100 6.64 12.26 -4.59
N ASP A 101 6.46 11.68 -5.77
CA ASP A 101 5.30 11.87 -6.62
C ASP A 101 4.24 10.85 -6.24
N GLN A 102 3.00 11.31 -6.12
CA GLN A 102 1.84 10.49 -5.79
C GLN A 102 0.76 10.71 -6.84
N VAL A 103 0.11 9.63 -7.26
CA VAL A 103 -1.02 9.64 -8.19
C VAL A 103 -2.21 8.95 -7.54
N PHE A 104 -3.32 9.66 -7.43
CA PHE A 104 -4.56 9.17 -6.82
C PHE A 104 -5.67 9.04 -7.86
N PHE A 105 -6.39 7.93 -7.82
CA PHE A 105 -7.47 7.63 -8.76
C PHE A 105 -8.44 6.62 -8.17
N HIS A 106 -9.54 6.39 -8.87
CA HIS A 106 -10.54 5.41 -8.48
C HIS A 106 -10.44 4.14 -9.34
N ASP A 107 -10.65 2.99 -8.71
CA ASP A 107 -10.97 1.76 -9.44
C ASP A 107 -12.41 1.82 -10.00
N PRO A 108 -12.86 0.83 -10.81
CA PRO A 108 -14.21 0.84 -11.39
C PRO A 108 -15.34 0.82 -10.36
N ASP A 109 -15.05 0.35 -9.14
CA ASP A 109 -15.98 0.32 -8.01
C ASP A 109 -15.82 1.59 -7.14
N GLY A 110 -15.04 2.58 -7.56
CA GLY A 110 -14.81 3.77 -6.76
C GLY A 110 -14.13 3.43 -5.44
N TYR A 111 -13.12 2.57 -5.39
CA TYR A 111 -12.15 2.54 -4.30
C TYR A 111 -10.99 3.46 -4.65
N MET A 112 -10.51 4.24 -3.67
CA MET A 112 -9.35 5.12 -3.87
C MET A 112 -8.06 4.30 -3.86
N ILE A 113 -7.22 4.55 -4.86
CA ILE A 113 -5.91 3.92 -5.02
C ILE A 113 -4.87 5.02 -5.17
N GLU A 114 -3.74 4.83 -4.50
CA GLU A 114 -2.53 5.65 -4.64
C GLU A 114 -1.42 4.81 -5.30
N LEU A 115 -0.70 5.42 -6.24
CA LEU A 115 0.59 4.95 -6.72
C LEU A 115 1.66 6.01 -6.45
N CYS A 116 2.76 5.63 -5.78
CA CYS A 116 3.85 6.55 -5.44
C CYS A 116 5.25 5.94 -5.60
N ASN A 117 6.25 6.81 -5.74
CA ASN A 117 7.68 6.45 -5.63
C ASN A 117 8.21 6.65 -4.20
N CYS A 118 7.42 6.24 -3.20
CA CYS A 118 7.70 6.51 -1.79
C CYS A 118 9.03 5.95 -1.28
N GLU A 119 9.66 4.98 -1.96
CA GLU A 119 11.00 4.47 -1.63
C GLU A 119 12.11 5.51 -1.71
N ASN A 120 11.86 6.65 -2.37
CA ASN A 120 12.80 7.75 -2.37
C ASN A 120 13.06 8.26 -0.95
N ILE A 121 12.06 8.19 -0.06
CA ILE A 121 12.18 8.57 1.34
C ILE A 121 12.67 7.36 2.15
N PRO A 122 13.71 7.51 2.98
CA PRO A 122 14.21 6.41 3.80
C PRO A 122 13.16 5.95 4.83
N ILE A 123 12.92 4.64 4.90
CA ILE A 123 12.05 4.05 5.92
C ILE A 123 12.85 3.96 7.22
N ILE A 124 12.73 4.99 8.04
CA ILE A 124 13.37 5.05 9.36
C ILE A 124 12.34 4.66 10.42
N PRO A 125 12.49 3.51 11.10
CA PRO A 125 11.62 3.16 12.22
C PRO A 125 11.69 4.27 13.26
N ILE A 126 10.53 4.77 13.69
CA ILE A 126 10.46 5.64 14.85
C ILE A 126 10.87 4.77 16.04
N SER A 127 12.15 4.87 16.44
CA SER A 127 12.68 4.14 17.58
C SER A 127 11.76 4.39 18.77
N SER A 128 11.15 3.32 19.31
CA SER A 128 10.69 3.35 20.68
C SER A 128 11.95 3.42 21.54
N CYS A 129 12.52 4.62 21.67
CA CYS A 129 13.48 4.91 22.72
C CYS A 129 12.81 4.45 23.99
N SER A 130 13.24 3.29 24.46
CA SER A 130 12.69 2.62 25.61
C SER A 130 12.86 3.62 26.74
N ALA A 131 11.75 4.20 27.19
CA ALA A 131 11.70 4.85 28.48
C ALA A 131 12.36 3.84 29.41
N SER A 132 13.56 4.18 29.89
CA SER A 132 14.36 3.25 30.65
C SER A 132 13.59 2.96 31.92
N PHE A 133 12.84 1.86 31.93
CA PHE A 133 12.34 1.26 33.16
C PHE A 133 13.58 0.86 33.93
N LYS A 134 14.08 1.77 34.77
CA LYS A 134 15.18 1.49 35.68
C LYS A 134 14.67 0.43 36.67
N PRO A 135 15.16 -0.81 36.65
CA PRO A 135 15.01 -1.66 37.81
C PRO A 135 15.90 -1.05 38.91
N ARG A 136 15.35 -0.91 40.11
CA ARG A 136 16.12 -0.48 41.28
C ARG A 136 17.24 -1.48 41.57
N SER A 137 18.41 -0.93 41.92
CA SER A 137 19.60 -1.56 42.55
C SER A 137 20.42 -2.47 41.61
N HIS A 138 21.76 -2.47 41.56
CA HIS A 138 22.82 -2.08 42.48
C HIS A 138 24.02 -1.46 41.72
N SER A 139 24.84 -0.71 42.47
CA SER A 139 26.14 -0.14 42.10
C SER A 139 27.09 -1.16 41.46
N PHE A 140 27.70 -0.86 40.29
CA PHE A 140 29.09 -1.20 39.93
C PHE A 140 29.56 -0.38 38.69
N LYS A 141 30.88 -0.13 38.63
CA LYS A 141 31.56 0.90 37.83
C LYS A 141 31.76 0.54 36.34
N ARG A 142 31.76 1.61 35.51
CA ARG A 142 32.37 1.85 34.18
C ARG A 142 32.98 0.68 33.38
N SER A 143 32.58 0.57 32.11
CA SER A 143 33.51 0.56 30.96
C SER A 143 32.80 0.93 29.63
N THR A 144 33.51 1.69 28.81
CA THR A 144 33.18 2.14 27.45
C THR A 144 32.98 1.00 26.45
N SER A 145 32.03 1.13 25.51
CA SER A 145 32.29 0.85 24.08
C SER A 145 31.16 1.37 23.18
N ASN A 146 31.61 1.80 22.01
CA ASN A 146 30.91 2.51 20.96
C ASN A 146 29.95 1.61 20.17
N SER A 147 29.06 2.26 19.41
CA SER A 147 28.44 1.79 18.16
C SER A 147 27.56 0.52 18.18
N LYS A 148 26.24 0.70 18.32
CA LYS A 148 25.24 -0.30 17.89
C LYS A 148 23.95 0.26 17.25
N CYS A 149 23.83 1.57 17.02
CA CYS A 149 22.61 2.13 16.43
C CYS A 149 22.46 1.75 14.94
N GLY A 150 23.49 1.94 14.12
CA GLY A 150 23.39 1.69 12.67
C GLY A 150 23.26 0.22 12.26
N PHE A 151 23.70 -0.74 13.09
CA PHE A 151 23.50 -2.17 12.77
C PHE A 151 22.06 -2.61 12.98
N MET A 152 21.40 -2.14 14.06
CA MET A 152 19.99 -2.46 14.32
C MET A 152 19.08 -1.83 13.27
N GLU A 153 19.42 -0.64 12.78
CA GLU A 153 18.71 0.04 11.70
C GLU A 153 18.74 -0.76 10.39
N ASN A 154 19.93 -1.24 9.97
CA ASN A 154 20.08 -2.06 8.76
C ASN A 154 19.35 -3.42 8.86
N VAL A 155 19.36 -4.05 10.03
CA VAL A 155 18.66 -5.32 10.27
C VAL A 155 17.14 -5.11 10.29
N MET A 156 16.65 -4.01 10.88
CA MET A 156 15.22 -3.66 10.80
C MET A 156 14.79 -3.37 9.37
N MET A 157 15.60 -2.64 8.58
CA MET A 157 15.30 -2.38 7.18
C MET A 157 15.22 -3.66 6.32
N GLN A 158 16.11 -4.64 6.54
CA GLN A 158 16.02 -5.94 5.86
C GLN A 158 14.80 -6.75 6.32
N SER A 159 14.45 -6.69 7.61
CA SER A 159 13.29 -7.38 8.15
C SER A 159 11.96 -6.82 7.64
N LEU A 160 11.90 -5.52 7.36
CA LEU A 160 10.69 -4.84 6.87
C LEU A 160 10.34 -5.21 5.42
N SER A 161 11.29 -5.73 4.63
CA SER A 161 11.08 -5.99 3.20
C SER A 161 10.99 -7.47 2.80
N MET A 162 11.32 -8.42 3.70
CA MET A 162 11.53 -9.82 3.28
C MET A 162 10.77 -10.90 4.06
N HIS A 163 10.16 -10.60 5.21
CA HIS A 163 9.47 -11.62 6.01
C HIS A 163 7.96 -11.54 5.84
N MET A 164 7.33 -12.69 5.63
CA MET A 164 5.87 -12.81 5.80
C MET A 164 5.51 -12.33 7.20
N MET A 165 4.37 -11.66 7.35
CA MET A 165 3.88 -11.28 8.66
C MET A 165 3.67 -12.53 9.51
N ASP A 166 4.52 -12.72 10.50
CA ASP A 166 4.35 -13.72 11.54
C ASP A 166 3.72 -13.03 12.76
N PHE A 167 2.47 -13.38 13.06
CA PHE A 167 1.76 -12.87 14.23
C PHE A 167 2.11 -13.66 15.51
N ALA A 168 3.03 -14.63 15.42
CA ALA A 168 3.63 -15.26 16.60
C ALA A 168 4.62 -14.29 17.25
N PHE A 169 4.10 -13.26 17.91
CA PHE A 169 4.84 -12.41 18.82
C PHE A 169 5.07 -13.12 20.16
#